data_AF-A0A1W9SHS8-F1
#
_entry.id   AF-A0A1W9SHS8-F1
#
_cell.length_a   1.000
_cell.length_b   1.000
_cell.length_c   1.000
_cell.angle_alpha   90.00
_cell.angle_beta   90.00
_cell.angle_gamma   90.00
#
_symmetry.space_group_name_H-M   'P 1'
#
loop_
_entity.id
_entity.type
_entity.pdbx_description
1 polymer ?
#
loop_
_entity_poly.entity_id
_entity_poly.type
_entity_poly.pdbx_seq_one_letter_code
_entity_poly.pdbx_strand_id
1 'polypeptide(L)'
;MKACKKIQQLIWLYMYDELSDEQKKTLKDHLKDCGECRLDFDEAKQMSKLFDNKIQMKPTKAKLGKSRSELHERLLVLTQPKLRNVWINKIKAVLTLEFSPSLRFATAMGMLVVGLILGRFLFVDSGEKSLKNLSSQLAAHNIGGVEFIDYDSDKNRVSLIVNSMNNFEVEGEIDKPEIQQLLARALTLEERPNIRLKTVSALSNTRSFEHKILDALIEVLEKDENSGIRLKTIKLLNAIPLDDSFKNVLTKV
;
A
#
# COMPACT_ATOMS: atom_id res chain seq x y z
N MET A 1 -72.93 6.29 34.60
CA MET A 1 -72.32 4.97 34.25
C MET A 1 -71.08 5.05 33.37
N LYS A 2 -71.04 5.76 32.22
CA LYS A 2 -69.82 5.85 31.38
C LYS A 2 -68.67 6.65 32.03
N ALA A 3 -68.97 7.63 32.88
CA ALA A 3 -67.97 8.44 33.58
C ALA A 3 -67.18 7.65 34.65
N CYS A 4 -67.85 6.90 35.54
CA CYS A 4 -67.15 6.14 36.59
C CYS A 4 -66.27 5.01 36.01
N LYS A 5 -66.58 4.43 34.83
CA LYS A 5 -65.65 3.52 34.12
C LYS A 5 -64.31 4.17 33.74
N LYS A 6 -64.33 5.43 33.29
CA LYS A 6 -63.08 6.17 32.99
C LYS A 6 -62.30 6.48 34.26
N ILE A 7 -63.00 6.79 35.35
CA ILE A 7 -62.38 7.09 36.64
C ILE A 7 -61.76 5.84 37.26
N GLN A 8 -62.40 4.67 37.15
CA GLN A 8 -61.81 3.39 37.58
C GLN A 8 -60.46 3.11 36.90
N GLN A 9 -60.29 3.47 35.63
CA GLN A 9 -58.99 3.37 34.95
C GLN A 9 -57.96 4.35 35.51
N LEU A 10 -58.38 5.58 35.86
CA LEU A 10 -57.50 6.57 36.49
C LEU A 10 -57.07 6.17 37.91
N ILE A 11 -57.90 5.40 38.64
CA ILE A 11 -57.53 4.87 39.97
C ILE A 11 -56.30 3.95 39.84
N TRP A 12 -56.28 3.04 38.86
CA TRP A 12 -55.14 2.15 38.63
C TRP A 12 -53.87 2.91 38.22
N LEU A 13 -53.99 3.84 37.27
CA LEU A 13 -52.87 4.68 36.84
C LEU A 13 -52.33 5.55 37.99
N TYR A 14 -53.19 5.95 38.94
CA TYR A 14 -52.78 6.68 40.13
C TYR A 14 -51.96 5.80 41.09
N MET A 15 -52.24 4.50 41.19
CA MET A 15 -51.45 3.57 42.00
C MET A 15 -50.02 3.37 41.47
N TYR A 16 -49.81 3.50 40.15
CA TYR A 16 -48.50 3.41 39.51
C TYR A 16 -47.78 4.78 39.37
N ASP A 17 -48.38 5.85 39.89
CA ASP A 17 -47.92 7.25 39.75
C ASP A 17 -47.74 7.73 38.28
N GLU A 18 -48.56 7.20 37.37
CA GLU A 18 -48.52 7.50 35.93
C GLU A 18 -49.52 8.60 35.52
N LEU A 19 -50.23 9.19 36.49
CA LEU A 19 -51.30 10.16 36.24
C LEU A 19 -50.75 11.58 36.02
N SER A 20 -51.21 12.25 34.95
CA SER A 20 -50.89 13.67 34.74
C SER A 20 -51.58 14.57 35.76
N ASP A 21 -51.06 15.78 36.00
CA ASP A 21 -51.63 16.71 36.99
C ASP A 21 -53.08 17.11 36.69
N GLU A 22 -53.46 17.16 35.40
CA GLU A 22 -54.83 17.39 34.95
C GLU A 22 -55.75 16.24 35.34
N GLN A 23 -55.32 15.00 35.08
CA GLN A 23 -56.07 13.80 35.42
C GLN A 23 -56.18 13.61 36.95
N LYS A 24 -55.15 14.01 37.72
CA LYS A 24 -55.19 14.02 39.19
C LYS A 24 -56.28 14.95 39.72
N LYS A 25 -56.50 16.11 39.07
CA LYS A 25 -57.60 17.02 39.43
C LYS A 25 -58.95 16.40 39.08
N THR A 26 -59.12 15.89 37.86
CA THR A 26 -60.38 15.24 37.43
C THR A 26 -60.76 14.06 38.32
N LEU A 27 -59.79 13.25 38.75
CA LEU A 27 -60.01 12.15 39.70
C LEU A 27 -60.48 12.68 41.06
N LYS A 28 -59.79 13.68 41.62
CA LYS A 28 -60.14 14.27 42.94
C LYS A 28 -61.50 14.93 42.95
N ASP A 29 -61.90 15.57 41.85
CA ASP A 29 -63.20 16.20 41.73
C ASP A 29 -64.30 15.13 41.63
N HIS A 30 -64.09 14.06 40.87
CA HIS A 30 -65.06 12.95 40.79
C HIS A 30 -65.21 12.17 42.10
N LEU A 31 -64.13 12.02 42.89
CA LEU A 31 -64.16 11.35 44.19
C LEU A 31 -65.00 12.08 45.24
N LYS A 32 -65.32 13.37 45.04
CA LYS A 32 -66.24 14.13 45.91
C LYS A 32 -67.70 13.84 45.58
N ASP A 33 -68.00 13.55 44.32
CA ASP A 33 -69.37 13.44 43.82
C ASP A 33 -69.89 11.99 43.80
N CYS A 34 -69.01 10.98 43.75
CA CYS A 34 -69.40 9.56 43.62
C CYS A 34 -68.88 8.69 44.76
N GLY A 35 -69.79 8.07 45.52
CA GLY A 35 -69.48 7.18 46.63
C GLY A 35 -68.92 5.80 46.22
N GLU A 36 -69.39 5.22 45.11
CA GLU A 36 -68.91 3.91 44.60
C GLU A 36 -67.44 4.00 44.19
N CYS A 37 -67.11 4.98 43.35
CA CYS A 37 -65.75 5.25 42.89
C CYS A 37 -64.79 5.61 44.06
N ARG A 38 -65.31 6.08 45.22
CA ARG A 38 -64.51 6.31 46.44
C ARG A 38 -64.18 5.02 47.19
N LEU A 39 -65.12 4.08 47.27
CA LEU A 39 -64.88 2.75 47.85
C LEU A 39 -63.81 2.00 47.06
N ASP A 40 -63.92 2.00 45.72
CA ASP A 40 -62.92 1.39 44.81
C ASP A 40 -61.51 1.97 45.04
N PHE A 41 -61.42 3.28 45.25
CA PHE A 41 -60.16 3.96 45.52
C PHE A 41 -59.56 3.57 46.87
N ASP A 42 -60.39 3.48 47.92
CA ASP A 42 -59.94 3.09 49.25
C ASP A 42 -59.51 1.61 49.29
N GLU A 43 -60.20 0.72 48.57
CA GLU A 43 -59.80 -0.69 48.39
C GLU A 43 -58.44 -0.81 47.68
N ALA A 44 -58.26 -0.10 46.56
CA ALA A 44 -56.98 -0.09 45.83
C ALA A 44 -55.84 0.44 46.71
N LYS A 45 -56.09 1.46 47.53
CA LYS A 45 -55.12 2.04 48.47
C LYS A 45 -54.81 1.11 49.64
N GLN A 46 -55.77 0.34 50.13
CA GLN A 46 -55.51 -0.69 51.13
C GLN A 46 -54.66 -1.81 50.55
N MET A 47 -54.95 -2.22 49.32
CA MET A 47 -54.19 -3.24 48.61
C MET A 47 -52.72 -2.82 48.38
N SER A 48 -52.45 -1.59 47.95
CA SER A 48 -51.06 -1.11 47.76
C SER A 48 -50.26 -1.11 49.06
N LYS A 49 -50.86 -0.72 50.18
CA LYS A 49 -50.23 -0.80 51.52
C LYS A 49 -49.83 -2.24 51.91
N LEU A 50 -50.54 -3.26 51.45
CA LEU A 50 -50.17 -4.65 51.70
C LEU A 50 -48.90 -5.05 50.91
N PHE A 51 -48.67 -4.45 49.74
CA PHE A 51 -47.48 -4.67 48.93
C PHE A 51 -46.25 -3.90 49.42
N ASP A 52 -46.43 -2.74 50.05
CA ASP A 52 -45.33 -1.95 50.65
C ASP A 52 -44.58 -2.74 51.74
N ASN A 53 -45.26 -3.68 52.41
CA ASN A 53 -44.67 -4.53 53.45
C ASN A 53 -43.85 -5.71 52.89
N LYS A 54 -43.70 -5.85 51.57
CA LYS A 54 -42.86 -6.92 51.01
C LYS A 54 -41.38 -6.57 51.19
N ILE A 55 -40.63 -7.57 51.69
CA ILE A 55 -39.18 -7.51 51.86
C ILE A 55 -38.56 -7.18 50.51
N GLN A 56 -38.08 -5.94 50.34
CA GLN A 56 -37.27 -5.56 49.19
C GLN A 56 -36.00 -6.41 49.25
N MET A 57 -35.88 -7.41 48.38
CA MET A 57 -34.71 -8.26 48.30
C MET A 57 -33.57 -7.47 47.66
N LYS A 58 -32.92 -6.62 48.46
CA LYS A 58 -31.77 -5.84 48.01
C LYS A 58 -30.62 -6.82 47.71
N PRO A 59 -30.07 -6.83 46.49
CA PRO A 59 -28.96 -7.71 46.15
C PRO A 59 -27.78 -7.41 47.08
N THR A 60 -27.12 -8.47 47.54
CA THR A 60 -25.89 -8.36 48.35
C THR A 60 -24.85 -7.50 47.63
N LYS A 61 -24.09 -6.70 48.37
CA LYS A 61 -23.02 -5.83 47.81
C LYS A 61 -22.09 -6.57 46.84
N ALA A 62 -21.79 -7.84 47.12
CA ALA A 62 -20.99 -8.70 46.24
C ALA A 62 -21.63 -8.93 44.85
N LYS A 63 -22.94 -9.23 44.79
CA LYS A 63 -23.66 -9.41 43.52
C LYS A 63 -23.73 -8.10 42.73
N LEU A 64 -23.97 -6.98 43.42
CA LEU A 64 -23.95 -5.64 42.78
C LEU A 64 -22.59 -5.29 42.20
N GLY A 65 -21.50 -5.57 42.91
CA GLY A 65 -20.14 -5.36 42.41
C GLY A 65 -19.85 -6.19 41.15
N LYS A 66 -20.28 -7.46 41.13
CA LYS A 66 -20.14 -8.34 39.97
C LYS A 66 -20.92 -7.82 38.76
N SER A 67 -22.18 -7.44 38.93
CA SER A 67 -22.98 -6.90 37.81
C SER A 67 -22.42 -5.58 37.27
N ARG A 68 -21.90 -4.71 38.13
CA ARG A 68 -21.28 -3.43 37.72
C ARG A 68 -19.98 -3.62 36.95
N SER A 69 -19.12 -4.53 37.42
CA SER A 69 -17.86 -4.83 36.72
C SER A 69 -18.12 -5.47 35.35
N GLU A 70 -19.05 -6.43 35.27
CA GLU A 70 -19.42 -7.06 33.99
C GLU A 70 -20.03 -6.05 33.00
N LEU A 71 -20.88 -5.13 33.48
CA LEU A 71 -21.39 -4.04 32.63
C LEU A 71 -20.26 -3.12 32.16
N HIS A 72 -19.32 -2.77 33.05
CA HIS A 72 -18.20 -1.91 32.73
C HIS A 72 -17.30 -2.54 31.66
N GLU A 73 -16.99 -3.83 31.76
CA GLU A 73 -16.22 -4.55 30.74
C GLU A 73 -16.92 -4.54 29.37
N ARG A 74 -18.23 -4.80 29.34
CA ARG A 74 -19.00 -4.75 28.08
C ARG A 74 -19.02 -3.34 27.48
N LEU A 75 -19.12 -2.31 28.32
CA LEU A 75 -19.04 -0.93 27.86
C LEU A 75 -17.66 -0.58 27.33
N LEU A 76 -16.58 -1.05 27.95
CA LEU A 76 -15.22 -0.86 27.43
C LEU A 76 -15.05 -1.50 26.05
N VAL A 77 -15.59 -2.70 25.82
CA VAL A 77 -15.55 -3.35 24.49
C VAL A 77 -16.32 -2.54 23.43
N LEU A 78 -17.45 -1.93 23.80
CA LEU A 78 -18.27 -1.12 22.88
C LEU A 78 -17.72 0.29 22.65
N THR A 79 -17.06 0.87 23.66
CA THR A 79 -16.50 2.24 23.61
C THR A 79 -15.06 2.27 23.12
N GLN A 80 -14.36 1.14 23.09
CA GLN A 80 -13.05 1.07 22.48
C GLN A 80 -13.17 1.41 20.99
N PRO A 81 -12.54 2.51 20.54
CA PRO A 81 -12.47 2.79 19.12
C PRO A 81 -11.69 1.64 18.49
N LYS A 82 -12.30 0.94 17.54
CA LYS A 82 -11.58 -0.04 16.70
C LYS A 82 -10.28 0.66 16.25
N LEU A 83 -9.11 0.11 16.61
CA LEU A 83 -7.78 0.73 16.36
C LEU A 83 -7.63 1.27 14.93
N ARG A 84 -8.26 0.58 13.98
CA ARG A 84 -8.38 0.97 12.56
C ARG A 84 -8.95 2.38 12.35
N ASN A 85 -9.94 2.81 13.13
CA ASN A 85 -10.55 4.13 13.00
C ASN A 85 -9.68 5.26 13.57
N VAL A 86 -8.84 4.98 14.58
CA VAL A 86 -7.93 5.99 15.15
C VAL A 86 -6.80 6.32 14.18
N TRP A 87 -6.20 5.30 13.56
CA TRP A 87 -5.14 5.51 12.56
C TRP A 87 -5.67 6.18 11.30
N ILE A 88 -6.84 5.78 10.80
CA ILE A 88 -7.49 6.43 9.65
C ILE A 88 -7.85 7.88 9.97
N ASN A 89 -8.37 8.19 11.15
CA ASN A 89 -8.69 9.58 11.52
C ASN A 89 -7.44 10.44 11.69
N LYS A 90 -6.33 9.88 12.20
CA LYS A 90 -5.05 10.59 12.25
C LYS A 90 -4.47 10.84 10.86
N ILE A 91 -4.54 9.85 9.96
CA ILE A 91 -4.12 10.02 8.56
C ILE A 91 -5.01 11.03 7.85
N LYS A 92 -6.33 10.97 8.06
CA LYS A 92 -7.25 11.95 7.51
C LYS A 92 -6.90 13.36 8.00
N ALA A 93 -6.69 13.56 9.30
CA ALA A 93 -6.29 14.86 9.83
C ALA A 93 -4.95 15.38 9.27
N VAL A 94 -3.99 14.48 9.02
CA VAL A 94 -2.73 14.81 8.34
C VAL A 94 -2.95 15.14 6.87
N LEU A 95 -3.84 14.42 6.18
CA LEU A 95 -4.12 14.55 4.74
C LEU A 95 -5.05 15.74 4.43
N THR A 96 -5.98 16.09 5.33
CA THR A 96 -6.92 17.20 5.17
C THR A 96 -6.33 18.56 5.57
N LEU A 97 -5.06 18.61 6.02
CA LEU A 97 -4.36 19.84 6.40
C LEU A 97 -5.15 20.73 7.39
N GLU A 98 -5.95 20.13 8.27
CA GLU A 98 -6.79 20.87 9.23
C GLU A 98 -5.99 21.55 10.37
N PHE A 99 -4.67 21.38 10.39
CA PHE A 99 -3.80 22.04 11.37
C PHE A 99 -3.56 23.53 11.08
N SER A 100 -3.07 24.25 12.11
CA SER A 100 -2.75 25.69 12.06
C SER A 100 -1.82 26.06 10.89
N PRO A 101 -1.83 27.33 10.41
CA PRO A 101 -1.18 27.72 9.16
C PRO A 101 0.32 27.38 9.06
N SER A 102 1.06 27.40 10.18
CA SER A 102 2.49 27.06 10.22
C SER A 102 2.76 25.56 10.07
N LEU A 103 1.87 24.70 10.57
CA LEU A 103 2.07 23.25 10.53
C LEU A 103 1.77 22.67 9.14
N ARG A 104 0.95 23.34 8.33
CA ARG A 104 0.62 22.96 6.94
C ARG A 104 1.84 22.90 6.03
N PHE A 105 2.74 23.87 6.16
CA PHE A 105 3.99 23.87 5.38
C PHE A 105 4.92 22.75 5.81
N ALA A 106 5.01 22.47 7.12
CA ALA A 106 5.83 21.38 7.64
C ALA A 106 5.33 20.00 7.17
N THR A 107 4.01 19.77 7.14
CA THR A 107 3.45 18.50 6.66
C THR A 107 3.62 18.32 5.15
N ALA A 108 3.43 19.38 4.36
CA ALA A 108 3.66 19.34 2.91
C ALA A 108 5.13 19.02 2.57
N MET A 109 6.07 19.68 3.26
CA MET A 109 7.51 19.40 3.11
C MET A 109 7.84 17.95 3.49
N GLY A 110 7.25 17.46 4.59
CA GLY A 110 7.42 16.07 5.04
C GLY A 110 6.92 15.05 4.02
N MET A 111 5.75 15.26 3.41
CA MET A 111 5.24 14.39 2.35
C MET A 111 6.15 14.38 1.12
N LEU A 112 6.69 15.53 0.72
CA LEU A 112 7.61 15.62 -0.42
C LEU A 112 8.88 14.80 -0.14
N VAL A 113 9.49 14.97 1.04
CA VAL A 113 10.68 14.22 1.44
C VAL A 113 10.41 12.71 1.49
N VAL A 114 9.30 12.30 2.08
CA VAL A 114 8.90 10.88 2.13
C VAL A 114 8.68 10.33 0.72
N GLY A 115 8.00 11.08 -0.16
CA GLY A 115 7.80 10.70 -1.56
C GLY A 115 9.11 10.57 -2.33
N LEU A 116 10.06 11.47 -2.13
CA LEU A 116 11.38 11.44 -2.77
C LEU A 116 12.22 10.25 -2.27
N ILE A 117 12.15 9.93 -0.98
CA ILE A 117 12.83 8.77 -0.38
C ILE A 117 12.22 7.47 -0.90
N LEU A 118 10.89 7.33 -0.88
CA LEU A 118 10.20 6.16 -1.44
C LEU A 118 10.46 5.99 -2.93
N GLY A 119 10.42 7.08 -3.70
CA GLY A 119 10.77 7.08 -5.11
C GLY A 119 12.20 6.61 -5.34
N ARG A 120 13.16 7.15 -4.58
CA ARG A 120 14.56 6.70 -4.67
C ARG A 120 14.69 5.20 -4.36
N PHE A 121 14.01 4.70 -3.33
CA PHE A 121 14.13 3.29 -2.93
C PHE A 121 13.53 2.32 -3.95
N LEU A 122 12.40 2.68 -4.58
CA LEU A 122 11.75 1.81 -5.58
C LEU A 122 12.46 1.83 -6.94
N PHE A 123 12.96 3.00 -7.36
CA PHE A 123 13.55 3.15 -8.70
C PHE A 123 15.05 2.87 -8.75
N VAL A 124 15.83 3.18 -7.70
CA VAL A 124 17.30 2.96 -7.72
C VAL A 124 17.68 1.48 -7.53
N ASP A 125 16.89 0.71 -6.78
CA ASP A 125 17.17 -0.70 -6.48
C ASP A 125 16.78 -1.65 -7.64
N SER A 126 16.13 -1.13 -8.68
CA SER A 126 15.69 -1.91 -9.86
C SER A 126 16.84 -2.23 -10.83
N GLY A 127 17.82 -1.33 -10.98
CA GLY A 127 18.98 -1.56 -11.85
C GLY A 127 19.90 -2.69 -11.38
N GLU A 128 20.12 -2.79 -10.06
CA GLU A 128 21.00 -3.82 -9.47
C GLU A 128 20.35 -5.21 -9.48
N LYS A 129 19.02 -5.28 -9.29
CA LYS A 129 18.25 -6.52 -9.41
C LYS A 129 18.14 -7.00 -10.86
N SER A 130 18.01 -6.09 -11.83
CA SER A 130 18.02 -6.44 -13.25
C SER A 130 19.36 -7.07 -13.68
N LEU A 131 20.50 -6.50 -13.25
CA LEU A 131 21.84 -7.06 -13.50
C LEU A 131 22.06 -8.44 -12.86
N LYS A 132 21.55 -8.68 -11.64
CA LYS A 132 21.63 -9.99 -10.98
C LYS A 132 20.81 -11.07 -11.69
N ASN A 133 19.58 -10.74 -12.09
CA ASN A 133 18.74 -11.66 -12.88
C ASN A 133 19.38 -11.95 -14.24
N LEU A 134 19.91 -10.92 -14.89
CA LEU A 134 20.64 -11.06 -16.15
C LEU A 134 21.84 -12.02 -16.02
N SER A 135 22.66 -11.85 -14.98
CA SER A 135 23.82 -12.74 -14.72
C SER A 135 23.42 -14.21 -14.66
N SER A 136 22.30 -14.52 -13.99
CA SER A 136 21.77 -15.88 -13.88
C SER A 136 21.25 -16.43 -15.22
N GLN A 137 20.64 -15.59 -16.05
CA GLN A 137 20.15 -15.99 -17.38
C GLN A 137 21.28 -16.12 -18.41
N LEU A 138 22.34 -15.31 -18.32
CA LEU A 138 23.54 -15.45 -19.14
C LEU A 138 24.24 -16.79 -18.88
N ALA A 139 24.37 -17.16 -17.60
CA ALA A 139 24.94 -18.44 -17.19
C ALA A 139 24.12 -19.63 -17.71
N ALA A 140 22.79 -19.49 -17.71
CA ALA A 140 21.86 -20.50 -18.22
C ALA A 140 21.71 -20.52 -19.76
N HIS A 141 22.43 -19.67 -20.51
CA HIS A 141 22.37 -19.58 -21.98
C HIS A 141 20.98 -19.34 -22.61
N ASN A 142 19.99 -18.87 -21.84
CA ASN A 142 18.60 -18.70 -22.30
C ASN A 142 18.34 -17.36 -23.03
N ILE A 143 19.33 -16.81 -23.72
CA ILE A 143 19.24 -15.50 -24.37
C ILE A 143 19.24 -15.71 -25.88
N GLY A 144 18.14 -15.35 -26.54
CA GLY A 144 17.99 -15.50 -27.99
C GLY A 144 18.63 -14.35 -28.78
N GLY A 145 18.77 -13.17 -28.17
CA GLY A 145 19.32 -11.99 -28.84
C GLY A 145 19.03 -10.67 -28.10
N VAL A 146 19.38 -9.54 -28.72
CA VAL A 146 19.13 -8.18 -28.23
C VAL A 146 18.25 -7.44 -29.25
N GLU A 147 17.07 -7.01 -28.81
CA GLU A 147 16.07 -6.36 -29.64
C GLU A 147 16.33 -4.87 -29.86
N PHE A 148 16.85 -4.19 -28.83
CA PHE A 148 17.09 -2.77 -28.87
C PHE A 148 18.33 -2.40 -28.05
N ILE A 149 19.09 -1.43 -28.56
CA ILE A 149 20.27 -0.87 -27.89
C ILE A 149 20.15 0.65 -27.99
N ASP A 150 20.22 1.30 -26.84
CA ASP A 150 20.39 2.75 -26.72
C ASP A 150 21.52 3.06 -25.74
N TYR A 151 22.39 3.97 -26.13
CA TYR A 151 23.57 4.34 -25.35
C TYR A 151 23.49 5.82 -24.97
N ASP A 152 23.38 6.07 -23.67
CA ASP A 152 23.40 7.40 -23.08
C ASP A 152 24.85 7.80 -22.78
N SER A 153 25.42 8.61 -23.67
CA SER A 153 26.81 9.09 -23.58
C SER A 153 27.07 9.99 -22.37
N ASP A 154 26.05 10.66 -21.82
CA ASP A 154 26.22 11.57 -20.69
C ASP A 154 26.34 10.80 -19.36
N LYS A 155 25.75 9.60 -19.30
CA LYS A 155 25.71 8.76 -18.08
C LYS A 155 26.57 7.50 -18.16
N ASN A 156 27.23 7.25 -19.30
CA ASN A 156 27.98 6.02 -19.59
C ASN A 156 27.13 4.75 -19.40
N ARG A 157 25.84 4.81 -19.72
CA ARG A 157 24.87 3.71 -19.53
C ARG A 157 24.30 3.22 -20.85
N VAL A 158 24.13 1.91 -20.95
CA VAL A 158 23.49 1.23 -22.07
C VAL A 158 22.17 0.65 -21.58
N SER A 159 21.10 0.95 -22.30
CA SER A 159 19.80 0.29 -22.15
C SER A 159 19.64 -0.74 -23.26
N LEU A 160 19.47 -2.00 -22.87
CA LEU A 160 19.28 -3.13 -23.77
C LEU A 160 17.92 -3.79 -23.51
N ILE A 161 17.18 -4.08 -24.57
CA ILE A 161 16.02 -4.98 -24.49
C ILE A 161 16.48 -6.35 -24.96
N VAL A 162 16.49 -7.33 -24.06
CA VAL A 162 16.97 -8.69 -24.34
C VAL A 162 15.79 -9.58 -24.70
N ASN A 163 15.90 -10.31 -25.82
CA ASN A 163 14.90 -11.28 -26.25
C ASN A 163 15.14 -12.62 -25.55
N SER A 164 14.20 -13.01 -24.70
CA SER A 164 14.19 -14.28 -23.95
C SER A 164 12.74 -14.76 -23.79
N MET A 165 12.51 -15.87 -23.07
CA MET A 165 11.15 -16.39 -22.81
C MET A 165 10.20 -15.32 -22.23
N ASN A 166 10.76 -14.36 -21.49
CA ASN A 166 10.14 -13.06 -21.23
C ASN A 166 11.15 -11.97 -21.60
N ASN A 167 10.77 -11.02 -22.45
CA ASN A 167 11.63 -9.87 -22.76
C ASN A 167 11.83 -9.02 -21.50
N PHE A 168 13.05 -8.55 -21.28
CA PHE A 168 13.38 -7.70 -20.14
C PHE A 168 14.35 -6.60 -20.54
N GLU A 169 14.21 -5.47 -19.85
CA GLU A 169 15.06 -4.30 -20.04
C GLU A 169 16.21 -4.33 -19.03
N VAL A 170 17.42 -4.15 -19.56
CA VAL A 170 18.66 -4.10 -18.80
C VAL A 170 19.24 -2.71 -18.98
N GLU A 171 19.40 -1.99 -17.88
CA GLU A 171 20.20 -0.76 -17.86
C GLU A 171 21.46 -1.00 -17.03
N GLY A 172 22.61 -0.69 -17.60
CA GLY A 172 23.90 -0.86 -16.91
C GLY A 172 24.99 0.01 -17.50
N GLU A 173 26.10 0.13 -16.77
CA GLU A 173 27.29 0.79 -17.29
C GLU A 173 27.94 -0.06 -18.38
N ILE A 174 28.47 0.57 -19.43
CA ILE A 174 29.03 -0.15 -20.60
C ILE A 174 30.26 -1.00 -20.26
N ASP A 175 30.99 -0.63 -19.20
CA ASP A 175 32.21 -1.32 -18.78
C ASP A 175 31.92 -2.56 -17.90
N LYS A 176 30.65 -2.84 -17.56
CA LYS A 176 30.29 -4.01 -16.76
C LYS A 176 30.38 -5.31 -17.57
N PRO A 177 30.95 -6.38 -17.01
CA PRO A 177 31.18 -7.65 -17.71
C PRO A 177 29.89 -8.26 -18.26
N GLU A 178 28.76 -8.13 -17.55
CA GLU A 178 27.46 -8.66 -17.99
C GLU A 178 26.93 -7.92 -19.23
N ILE A 179 27.09 -6.59 -19.27
CA ILE A 179 26.67 -5.74 -20.39
C ILE A 179 27.58 -6.01 -21.60
N GLN A 180 28.88 -6.12 -21.36
CA GLN A 180 29.87 -6.46 -22.39
C GLN A 180 29.60 -7.81 -23.05
N GLN A 181 29.22 -8.82 -22.28
CA GLN A 181 28.84 -10.14 -22.83
C GLN A 181 27.55 -10.10 -23.63
N LEU A 182 26.56 -9.30 -23.23
CA LEU A 182 25.35 -9.08 -24.02
C LEU A 182 25.66 -8.37 -25.35
N LEU A 183 26.49 -7.34 -25.33
CA LEU A 183 26.92 -6.63 -26.54
C LEU A 183 27.70 -7.55 -27.48
N ALA A 184 28.59 -8.40 -26.96
CA ALA A 184 29.29 -9.40 -27.76
C ALA A 184 28.32 -10.39 -28.43
N ARG A 185 27.32 -10.89 -27.69
CA ARG A 185 26.26 -11.75 -28.26
C ARG A 185 25.41 -11.01 -29.29
N ALA A 186 25.10 -9.73 -29.06
CA ALA A 186 24.38 -8.91 -30.02
C ALA A 186 25.16 -8.69 -31.31
N LEU A 187 26.49 -8.71 -31.28
CA LEU A 187 27.31 -8.64 -32.51
C LEU A 187 27.27 -9.94 -33.30
N THR A 188 27.34 -11.09 -32.63
CA THR A 188 27.48 -12.39 -33.29
C THR A 188 26.15 -13.05 -33.66
N LEU A 189 25.09 -12.83 -32.88
CA LEU A 189 23.81 -13.52 -33.03
C LEU A 189 22.74 -12.69 -33.74
N GLU A 190 22.82 -11.35 -33.73
CA GLU A 190 21.78 -10.52 -34.36
C GLU A 190 21.95 -10.45 -35.87
N GLU A 191 20.91 -10.88 -36.59
CA GLU A 191 20.86 -10.78 -38.06
C GLU A 191 20.65 -9.34 -38.56
N ARG A 192 20.08 -8.47 -37.73
CA ARG A 192 19.69 -7.10 -38.11
C ARG A 192 20.89 -6.14 -38.12
N PRO A 193 21.28 -5.56 -39.29
CA PRO A 193 22.48 -4.72 -39.39
C PRO A 193 22.43 -3.42 -38.59
N ASN A 194 21.23 -2.85 -38.40
CA ASN A 194 21.04 -1.64 -37.61
C ASN A 194 21.39 -1.84 -36.12
N ILE A 195 21.07 -3.02 -35.57
CA ILE A 195 21.39 -3.35 -34.18
C ILE A 195 22.89 -3.57 -34.04
N ARG A 196 23.50 -4.41 -34.89
CA ARG A 196 24.95 -4.63 -34.89
C ARG A 196 25.74 -3.31 -35.02
N LEU A 197 25.34 -2.41 -35.92
CA LEU A 197 25.96 -1.10 -36.07
C LEU A 197 25.86 -0.24 -34.79
N LYS A 198 24.70 -0.25 -34.13
CA LYS A 198 24.50 0.42 -32.84
C LYS A 198 25.37 -0.21 -31.76
N THR A 199 25.52 -1.53 -31.74
CA THR A 199 26.40 -2.26 -30.80
C THR A 199 27.85 -1.81 -30.96
N VAL A 200 28.40 -1.80 -32.17
CA VAL A 200 29.77 -1.32 -32.44
C VAL A 200 29.93 0.16 -32.05
N SER A 201 28.89 0.96 -32.29
CA SER A 201 28.90 2.39 -31.95
C SER A 201 28.88 2.63 -30.43
N ALA A 202 28.12 1.83 -29.68
CA ALA A 202 28.13 1.84 -28.22
C ALA A 202 29.52 1.45 -27.70
N LEU A 203 30.07 0.33 -28.19
CA LEU A 203 31.40 -0.16 -27.81
C LEU A 203 32.53 0.82 -28.12
N SER A 204 32.34 1.80 -29.01
CA SER A 204 33.31 2.87 -29.25
C SER A 204 33.56 3.78 -28.05
N ASN A 205 32.71 3.71 -27.03
CA ASN A 205 32.81 4.55 -25.85
C ASN A 205 33.25 3.78 -24.59
N THR A 206 33.44 2.45 -24.68
CA THR A 206 33.94 1.66 -23.55
C THR A 206 35.42 1.90 -23.34
N ARG A 207 35.87 1.79 -22.08
CA ARG A 207 37.28 1.99 -21.70
C ARG A 207 38.03 0.68 -21.50
N SER A 208 37.30 -0.41 -21.35
CA SER A 208 37.86 -1.75 -21.13
C SER A 208 37.21 -2.74 -22.09
N PHE A 209 38.00 -3.64 -22.67
CA PHE A 209 37.50 -4.67 -23.57
C PHE A 209 37.83 -6.04 -22.99
N GLU A 210 36.81 -6.83 -22.70
CA GLU A 210 37.00 -8.26 -22.44
C GLU A 210 37.45 -9.00 -23.70
N HIS A 211 38.23 -10.07 -23.54
CA HIS A 211 38.67 -10.94 -24.64
C HIS A 211 37.51 -11.40 -25.54
N LYS A 212 36.35 -11.72 -24.95
CA LYS A 212 35.16 -12.16 -25.71
C LYS A 212 34.61 -11.10 -26.66
N ILE A 213 34.73 -9.81 -26.32
CA ILE A 213 34.31 -8.73 -27.23
C ILE A 213 35.30 -8.63 -28.38
N LEU A 214 36.61 -8.73 -28.11
CA LEU A 214 37.63 -8.68 -29.15
C LEU A 214 37.44 -9.80 -30.17
N ASP A 215 37.18 -11.03 -29.70
CA ASP A 215 36.88 -12.17 -30.55
C ASP A 215 35.62 -11.91 -31.40
N ALA A 216 34.55 -11.38 -30.81
CA ALA A 216 33.32 -11.02 -31.52
C ALA A 216 33.53 -9.90 -32.56
N LEU A 217 34.35 -8.89 -32.26
CA LEU A 217 34.67 -7.81 -33.20
C LEU A 217 35.51 -8.30 -34.38
N ILE A 218 36.41 -9.26 -34.15
CA ILE A 218 37.19 -9.88 -35.21
C ILE A 218 36.31 -10.77 -36.09
N GLU A 219 35.40 -11.55 -35.49
CA GLU A 219 34.43 -12.32 -36.25
C GLU A 219 33.53 -11.42 -37.13
N VAL A 220 33.09 -10.27 -36.61
CA VAL A 220 32.37 -9.25 -37.39
C VAL A 220 33.25 -8.70 -38.52
N LEU A 221 34.53 -8.47 -38.28
CA LEU A 221 35.46 -7.98 -39.30
C LEU A 221 35.63 -8.98 -40.45
N GLU A 222 35.71 -10.26 -40.14
CA GLU A 222 35.90 -11.35 -41.10
C GLU A 222 34.62 -11.70 -41.86
N LYS A 223 33.48 -11.78 -41.16
CA LYS A 223 32.27 -12.44 -41.65
C LYS A 223 31.07 -11.53 -41.88
N ASP A 224 31.03 -10.31 -41.31
CA ASP A 224 29.84 -9.46 -41.45
C ASP A 224 29.67 -9.01 -42.90
N GLU A 225 28.49 -9.22 -43.46
CA GLU A 225 28.16 -8.86 -44.84
C GLU A 225 28.20 -7.33 -45.07
N ASN A 226 27.92 -6.54 -44.03
CA ASN A 226 27.79 -5.09 -44.14
C ASN A 226 29.14 -4.37 -44.02
N SER A 227 29.58 -3.75 -45.12
CA SER A 227 30.85 -3.01 -45.19
C SER A 227 30.92 -1.81 -44.23
N GLY A 228 29.80 -1.17 -43.92
CA GLY A 228 29.73 -0.06 -42.98
C GLY A 228 30.01 -0.50 -41.54
N ILE A 229 29.53 -1.69 -41.16
CA ILE A 229 29.81 -2.30 -39.86
C ILE A 229 31.28 -2.71 -39.79
N ARG A 230 31.83 -3.35 -40.82
CA ARG A 230 33.27 -3.68 -40.91
C ARG A 230 34.14 -2.43 -40.76
N LEU A 231 33.84 -1.36 -41.51
CA LEU A 231 34.57 -0.10 -41.45
C LEU A 231 34.51 0.55 -40.05
N LYS A 232 33.33 0.56 -39.43
CA LYS A 232 33.18 1.10 -38.08
C LYS A 232 33.94 0.27 -37.05
N THR A 233 33.96 -1.05 -37.22
CA THR A 233 34.71 -1.99 -36.39
C THR A 233 36.22 -1.78 -36.52
N ILE A 234 36.73 -1.56 -37.73
CA ILE A 234 38.15 -1.19 -37.93
C ILE A 234 38.50 0.11 -37.20
N LYS A 235 37.64 1.13 -37.32
CA LYS A 235 37.85 2.41 -36.61
C LYS A 235 37.87 2.24 -35.09
N LEU A 236 37.00 1.38 -34.57
CA LEU A 236 36.98 1.01 -33.16
C LEU A 236 38.29 0.36 -32.74
N LEU A 237 38.70 -0.70 -33.43
CA LEU A 237 39.91 -1.46 -33.11
C LEU A 237 41.18 -0.62 -33.20
N ASN A 238 41.27 0.28 -34.18
CA ASN A 238 42.40 1.22 -34.31
C ASN A 238 42.50 2.24 -33.16
N ALA A 239 41.39 2.51 -32.46
CA ALA A 239 41.38 3.42 -31.31
C ALA A 239 41.80 2.73 -30.01
N ILE A 240 41.90 1.40 -29.99
CA ILE A 240 42.31 0.62 -28.81
C ILE A 240 43.85 0.62 -28.73
N PRO A 241 44.45 0.95 -27.56
CA PRO A 241 45.89 0.82 -27.38
C PRO A 241 46.33 -0.63 -27.58
N LEU A 242 47.35 -0.86 -28.42
CA LEU A 242 47.87 -2.19 -28.74
C LEU A 242 48.59 -2.82 -27.54
N ASP A 243 47.82 -3.40 -26.62
CA ASP A 243 48.33 -4.23 -25.55
C ASP A 243 48.66 -5.64 -26.08
N ASP A 244 49.47 -6.41 -25.35
CA ASP A 244 49.94 -7.74 -25.78
C ASP A 244 48.77 -8.74 -25.96
N SER A 245 47.68 -8.53 -25.23
CA SER A 245 46.40 -9.22 -25.42
C SER A 245 45.80 -8.98 -26.81
N PHE A 246 45.91 -7.78 -27.38
CA PHE A 246 45.38 -7.46 -28.70
C PHE A 246 46.23 -8.06 -29.83
N LYS A 247 47.57 -8.05 -29.67
CA LYS A 247 48.51 -8.67 -30.61
C LYS A 247 48.29 -10.19 -30.75
N ASN A 248 48.01 -10.87 -29.64
CA ASN A 248 47.78 -12.32 -29.63
C ASN A 248 46.48 -12.74 -30.33
N VAL A 249 45.50 -11.83 -30.45
CA VAL A 249 44.24 -12.12 -31.14
C VAL A 249 44.36 -11.80 -32.64
N LEU A 250 45.02 -10.71 -33.02
CA LEU A 250 45.30 -10.38 -34.43
C LEU A 250 46.25 -11.37 -35.13
N THR A 251 47.08 -12.09 -34.38
CA THR A 251 48.00 -13.10 -34.94
C THR A 251 47.34 -14.47 -35.17
N LYS A 252 46.08 -14.65 -34.75
CA LYS A 252 45.29 -15.87 -35.00
C LYS A 252 44.40 -15.78 -36.25
N VAL A 253 44.31 -14.59 -36.86
CA VAL A 253 43.63 -14.29 -38.12
C VAL A 253 44.62 -14.44 -39.26
#